data_AF-A0A2I0QIE6-F1
#
_entry.id   AF-A0A2I0QIE6-F1
#
_cell.length_a   1.000
_cell.length_b   1.000
_cell.length_c   1.000
_cell.angle_alpha   90.00
_cell.angle_beta   90.00
_cell.angle_gamma   90.00
#
_symmetry.space_group_name_H-M   'P 1'
#
loop_
_entity.id
_entity.type
_entity.pdbx_description
1 polymer ?
#
loop_
_entity_poly.entity_id
_entity_poly.type
_entity_poly.pdbx_seq_one_letter_code
_entity_poly.pdbx_strand_id
1 'polypeptide(L)'
;MVQTQTFQQATNGANTELESHNVKIGLEIHIPIKTKQKLFCDCPTNYYEISEPNVSVCPVCTGMPGIKPYPINSEGLESVVMLAKLLNCKINEKIFVKRKHYNYPDLPSGYQRTSEPLGVDGNLNNIGIWEVHIEEDPGKYDLNYKRVDYNR
;
A
#
# COMPACT_ATOMS: atom_id res chain seq x y z
N MET A 1 3.58 0.59 0.38
CA MET A 1 2.42 0.76 -0.50
C MET A 1 1.48 1.76 0.13
N VAL A 2 0.90 2.67 -0.64
CA VAL A 2 -0.14 3.60 -0.17
C VAL A 2 -1.47 3.14 -0.71
N GLN A 3 -2.47 2.91 0.15
CA GLN A 3 -3.84 2.70 -0.30
C GLN A 3 -4.59 4.04 -0.28
N THR A 4 -5.33 4.34 -1.33
CA THR A 4 -6.30 5.45 -1.33
C THR A 4 -7.66 4.95 -1.77
N GLN A 5 -8.70 5.32 -1.01
CA GLN A 5 -10.09 5.06 -1.39
C GLN A 5 -10.70 6.34 -1.97
N THR A 6 -11.14 6.31 -3.23
CA THR A 6 -11.80 7.44 -3.90
C THR A 6 -13.30 7.20 -4.07
N PHE A 7 -14.10 8.26 -4.13
CA PHE A 7 -15.50 8.20 -4.58
C PHE A 7 -15.75 9.26 -5.66
N GLN A 8 -16.38 8.87 -6.77
CA GLN A 8 -16.83 9.80 -7.81
C GLN A 8 -18.34 9.72 -8.01
N GLN A 9 -19.01 10.87 -8.01
CA GLN A 9 -20.35 11.03 -8.58
C GLN A 9 -20.17 11.50 -10.02
N ALA A 10 -20.67 10.72 -10.99
CA ALA A 10 -20.66 11.14 -12.38
C ALA A 10 -21.69 12.26 -12.58
N THR A 11 -21.25 13.46 -12.98
CA THR A 11 -22.14 14.53 -13.43
C THR A 11 -22.24 14.55 -14.95
N ASN A 12 -23.48 14.66 -15.42
CA ASN A 12 -23.96 14.52 -16.80
C ASN A 12 -23.22 15.35 -17.85
N GLY A 13 -22.88 14.71 -18.98
CA GLY A 13 -22.39 15.40 -20.17
C GLY A 13 -22.00 14.46 -21.31
N ALA A 14 -22.98 13.83 -21.98
CA ALA A 14 -22.96 13.50 -23.41
C ALA A 14 -24.24 12.74 -23.79
N ASN A 15 -24.86 13.14 -24.90
CA ASN A 15 -26.04 12.51 -25.50
C ASN A 15 -25.71 11.11 -26.04
N THR A 16 -26.20 10.08 -25.35
CA THR A 16 -26.61 8.78 -25.89
C THR A 16 -27.58 8.16 -24.90
N GLU A 17 -28.68 7.57 -25.38
CA GLU A 17 -29.74 6.92 -24.60
C GLU A 17 -29.23 5.65 -23.88
N LEU A 18 -28.41 5.86 -22.85
CA LEU A 18 -28.17 4.89 -21.79
C LEU A 18 -28.97 5.41 -20.60
N GLU A 19 -29.98 4.65 -20.18
CA GLU A 19 -30.76 4.93 -18.97
C GLU A 19 -29.82 5.43 -17.86
N SER A 20 -30.13 6.59 -17.27
CA SER A 20 -29.29 7.25 -16.26
C SER A 20 -29.28 6.43 -14.97
N HIS A 21 -28.50 5.36 -14.97
CA HIS A 21 -28.20 4.60 -13.78
C HIS A 21 -27.28 5.46 -12.92
N ASN A 22 -27.70 5.76 -11.69
CA ASN A 22 -26.90 6.49 -10.73
C ASN A 22 -25.79 5.56 -10.20
N VAL A 23 -24.75 5.36 -11.01
CA VAL A 23 -23.61 4.48 -10.69
C VAL A 23 -22.67 5.19 -9.73
N LYS A 24 -22.38 4.55 -8.60
CA LYS A 24 -21.37 5.00 -7.65
C LYS A 24 -20.10 4.19 -7.86
N ILE A 25 -19.00 4.87 -8.15
CA ILE A 25 -17.69 4.23 -8.36
C ILE A 25 -16.76 4.68 -7.24
N GLY A 26 -16.04 3.71 -6.67
CA GLY A 26 -14.89 4.01 -5.82
C GLY A 26 -13.69 3.14 -6.18
N LEU A 27 -12.49 3.70 -6.02
CA LEU A 27 -11.24 3.03 -6.36
C LEU A 27 -10.43 2.83 -5.09
N GLU A 28 -9.78 1.68 -4.96
CA GLU A 28 -8.73 1.43 -3.98
C GLU A 28 -7.39 1.35 -4.74
N ILE A 29 -6.53 2.36 -4.59
CA ILE A 29 -5.30 2.48 -5.38
C ILE A 29 -4.11 2.20 -4.49
N HIS A 30 -3.28 1.22 -4.89
CA HIS A 30 -2.06 0.82 -4.19
C HIS A 30 -0.82 1.34 -4.92
N ILE A 31 -0.06 2.25 -4.30
CA ILE A 31 1.11 2.89 -4.93
C ILE A 31 2.41 2.42 -4.24
N PRO A 32 3.38 1.82 -4.97
CA PRO A 32 4.72 1.56 -4.45
C PRO A 32 5.46 2.86 -4.17
N ILE A 33 6.07 2.98 -2.99
CA ILE A 33 6.86 4.16 -2.61
C ILE A 33 8.31 3.88 -2.96
N LYS A 34 8.91 4.78 -3.74
CA LYS A 34 10.33 4.69 -4.12
C LYS A 34 11.20 5.05 -2.92
N THR A 35 11.57 4.03 -2.16
CA THR A 35 12.51 4.08 -1.03
C THR A 35 13.76 3.29 -1.38
N LYS A 36 14.83 3.44 -0.61
CA LYS A 36 16.03 2.57 -0.76
C LYS A 36 15.93 1.24 -0.03
N GLN A 37 15.09 1.19 1.01
CA GLN A 37 14.96 0.06 1.93
C GLN A 37 13.49 -0.27 2.17
N LYS A 38 13.20 -1.53 2.50
CA LYS A 38 11.84 -2.00 2.82
C LYS A 38 11.26 -1.28 4.04
N LEU A 39 9.95 -1.42 4.21
CA LEU A 39 9.20 -0.63 5.19
C LEU A 39 9.57 -0.92 6.66
N PHE A 40 9.99 -2.14 6.96
CA PHE A 40 10.24 -2.63 8.33
C PHE A 40 11.59 -3.35 8.50
N CYS A 41 12.50 -3.24 7.52
CA CYS A 41 13.86 -3.77 7.58
C CYS A 41 14.79 -3.07 6.57
N ASP A 42 16.09 -3.32 6.69
CA ASP A 42 17.12 -2.66 5.87
C ASP A 42 17.33 -3.30 4.48
N CYS A 43 16.54 -4.30 4.10
CA CYS A 43 16.64 -4.93 2.79
C CYS A 43 16.37 -3.92 1.67
N PRO A 44 17.09 -3.97 0.55
CA PRO A 44 16.85 -3.06 -0.55
C PRO A 44 15.54 -3.35 -1.27
N THR A 45 14.94 -2.30 -1.83
CA THR A 45 13.71 -2.31 -2.66
C THR A 45 14.04 -2.32 -4.17
N ASN A 46 15.14 -2.96 -4.55
CA ASN A 46 15.65 -3.03 -5.92
C ASN A 46 15.05 -4.18 -6.76
N TYR A 47 13.92 -4.76 -6.33
CA TYR A 47 13.31 -5.95 -6.95
C TYR A 47 12.85 -5.75 -8.41
N TYR A 48 12.80 -4.50 -8.90
CA TYR A 48 12.59 -4.19 -10.31
C TYR A 48 13.85 -4.35 -11.18
N GLU A 49 15.03 -4.35 -10.56
CA GLU A 49 16.35 -4.35 -11.22
C GLU A 49 17.02 -5.73 -11.20
N ILE A 50 16.56 -6.64 -10.35
CA ILE A 50 17.11 -7.98 -10.16
C ILE A 50 16.15 -9.04 -10.71
N SER A 51 16.71 -10.10 -11.31
CA SER A 51 15.94 -11.26 -11.79
C SER A 51 16.07 -12.48 -10.86
N GLU A 52 17.07 -12.49 -9.98
CA GLU A 52 17.31 -13.58 -9.05
C GLU A 52 16.31 -13.54 -7.87
N PRO A 53 15.54 -14.60 -7.62
CA PRO A 53 14.55 -14.63 -6.56
C PRO A 53 15.19 -14.71 -5.17
N ASN A 54 14.56 -14.08 -4.18
CA ASN A 54 14.93 -14.17 -2.76
C ASN A 54 16.39 -13.77 -2.43
N VAL A 55 16.93 -12.74 -3.08
CA VAL A 55 18.27 -12.18 -2.77
C VAL A 55 18.21 -10.93 -1.90
N SER A 56 17.14 -10.13 -2.03
CA SER A 56 16.91 -8.90 -1.26
C SER A 56 16.03 -9.19 -0.04
N VAL A 57 16.43 -10.19 0.75
CA VAL A 57 15.63 -10.74 1.86
C VAL A 57 16.42 -10.84 3.17
N CYS A 58 15.71 -10.82 4.30
CA CYS A 58 16.27 -11.04 5.63
C CYS A 58 15.21 -11.72 6.53
N PRO A 59 15.58 -12.19 7.73
CA PRO A 59 14.64 -12.81 8.67
C PRO A 59 13.39 -11.98 8.98
N VAL A 60 13.46 -10.64 8.91
CA VAL A 60 12.33 -9.74 9.19
C VAL A 60 11.26 -9.82 8.11
N CYS A 61 11.65 -9.69 6.83
CA CYS A 61 10.69 -9.69 5.72
C CYS A 61 10.23 -11.10 5.35
N THR A 62 11.00 -12.13 5.71
CA THR A 62 10.58 -13.54 5.58
C THR A 62 9.86 -14.07 6.82
N GLY A 63 9.57 -13.24 7.81
CA GLY A 63 8.73 -13.60 8.96
C GLY A 63 9.30 -14.73 9.82
N MET A 64 10.63 -14.87 9.93
CA MET A 64 11.24 -15.97 10.68
C MET A 64 10.90 -15.92 12.18
N PRO A 65 10.78 -17.08 12.85
CA PRO A 65 10.47 -17.13 14.28
C PRO A 65 11.43 -16.31 15.15
N GLY A 66 10.87 -15.54 16.09
CA GLY A 66 11.63 -14.76 17.06
C GLY A 66 12.10 -13.38 16.58
N ILE A 67 11.88 -13.02 15.30
CA ILE A 67 12.26 -11.71 14.78
C ILE A 67 11.29 -10.61 15.22
N LYS A 68 11.79 -9.38 15.34
CA LYS A 68 10.98 -8.17 15.54
C LYS A 68 11.14 -7.25 14.33
N PRO A 69 10.05 -6.68 13.78
CA PRO A 69 10.15 -5.66 12.74
C PRO A 69 10.86 -4.42 13.29
N TYR A 70 11.58 -3.74 12.41
CA TYR A 70 12.19 -2.45 12.76
C TYR A 70 11.08 -1.38 12.83
N PRO A 71 11.37 -0.19 13.39
CA PRO A 71 10.50 0.96 13.21
C PRO A 71 10.22 1.24 11.73
N ILE A 72 9.10 1.91 11.44
CA ILE A 72 8.71 2.27 10.07
C ILE A 72 9.84 3.08 9.41
N ASN A 73 10.19 2.72 8.18
CA ASN A 73 11.12 3.48 7.35
C ASN A 73 10.68 4.96 7.24
N SER A 74 11.52 5.88 7.71
CA SER A 74 11.23 7.32 7.74
C SER A 74 11.08 7.93 6.35
N GLU A 75 11.88 7.53 5.37
CA GLU A 75 11.76 7.98 3.97
C GLU A 75 10.39 7.60 3.39
N GLY A 76 9.94 6.37 3.69
CA GLY A 76 8.61 5.90 3.31
C GLY A 76 7.51 6.72 3.97
N LEU A 77 7.62 6.95 5.28
CA LEU A 77 6.65 7.71 6.06
C LEU A 77 6.53 9.17 5.57
N GLU A 78 7.66 9.85 5.36
CA GLU A 78 7.72 11.22 4.84
C GLU A 78 7.03 11.34 3.48
N SER A 79 7.26 10.36 2.58
CA SER A 79 6.63 10.30 1.26
C SER A 79 5.10 10.21 1.35
N VAL A 80 4.57 9.42 2.28
CA VAL A 80 3.12 9.29 2.48
C VAL A 80 2.51 10.54 3.07
N VAL A 81 3.19 11.18 4.03
CA VAL A 81 2.73 12.46 4.59
C VAL A 81 2.72 13.55 3.52
N MET A 82 3.74 13.59 2.65
CA MET A 82 3.78 14.51 1.51
C MET A 82 2.61 14.25 0.55
N LEU A 83 2.33 13.00 0.21
CA LEU A 83 1.20 12.62 -0.63
C LEU A 83 -0.15 13.00 0.00
N ALA A 84 -0.36 12.71 1.28
CA ALA A 84 -1.58 13.07 1.99
C ALA A 84 -1.81 14.59 1.98
N LYS A 85 -0.75 15.39 2.18
CA LYS A 85 -0.83 16.85 2.06
C LYS A 85 -1.16 17.31 0.64
N LEU A 86 -0.54 16.70 -0.37
CA LEU A 86 -0.83 16.98 -1.78
C LEU A 86 -2.30 16.71 -2.14
N LEU A 87 -2.89 15.66 -1.54
CA LEU A 87 -4.28 15.27 -1.68
C LEU A 87 -5.23 16.06 -0.77
N ASN A 88 -4.76 17.14 -0.15
CA ASN A 88 -5.53 17.99 0.78
C ASN A 88 -6.16 17.23 1.95
N CYS A 89 -5.54 16.14 2.41
CA CYS A 89 -6.03 15.36 3.54
C CYS A 89 -5.72 16.07 4.87
N LYS A 90 -6.57 15.84 5.86
CA LYS A 90 -6.28 16.13 7.26
C LYS A 90 -5.31 15.08 7.81
N ILE A 91 -4.16 15.52 8.31
CA ILE A 91 -3.11 14.62 8.82
C ILE A 91 -3.38 14.26 10.29
N ASN A 92 -3.28 12.96 10.61
CA ASN A 92 -3.33 12.47 11.99
C ASN A 92 -1.97 12.61 12.68
N GLU A 93 -1.96 13.09 13.93
CA GLU A 93 -0.72 13.33 14.69
C GLU A 93 -0.05 12.05 15.20
N LYS A 94 -0.84 10.99 15.37
CA LYS A 94 -0.40 9.68 15.86
C LYS A 94 -0.70 8.64 14.81
N ILE A 95 0.25 7.71 14.65
CA ILE A 95 0.16 6.64 13.68
C ILE A 95 0.41 5.33 14.43
N PHE A 96 -0.54 4.41 14.33
CA PHE A 96 -0.41 3.06 14.89
C PHE A 96 -0.31 2.05 13.75
N VAL A 97 0.54 1.04 13.91
CA VAL A 97 0.63 -0.09 12.98
C VAL A 97 -0.28 -1.21 13.49
N LYS A 98 -1.25 -1.58 12.65
CA LYS A 98 -2.19 -2.68 12.83
C LYS A 98 -1.69 -3.93 12.10
N ARG A 99 -2.22 -5.09 12.52
CA ARG A 99 -1.98 -6.38 11.87
C ARG A 99 -3.26 -6.84 11.18
N LYS A 100 -3.25 -6.87 9.84
CA LYS A 100 -4.33 -7.41 9.01
C LYS A 100 -4.05 -8.89 8.74
N HIS A 101 -4.75 -9.79 9.42
CA HIS A 101 -4.46 -11.22 9.40
C HIS A 101 -5.13 -11.90 8.20
N TYR A 102 -4.34 -12.63 7.40
CA TYR A 102 -4.83 -13.54 6.37
C TYR A 102 -3.71 -14.51 5.98
N ASN A 103 -4.09 -15.72 5.58
CA ASN A 103 -3.13 -16.76 5.20
C ASN A 103 -2.99 -16.78 3.68
N TYR A 104 -1.79 -16.45 3.19
CA TYR A 104 -1.45 -16.60 1.78
C TYR A 104 0.05 -16.89 1.63
N PRO A 105 0.49 -17.68 0.63
CA PRO A 105 1.89 -18.12 0.53
C PRO A 105 2.92 -16.99 0.38
N ASP A 106 2.53 -15.83 -0.15
CA ASP A 106 3.43 -14.68 -0.32
C ASP A 106 3.54 -13.77 0.92
N LEU A 107 2.82 -14.10 1.99
CA LEU A 107 2.81 -13.36 3.25
C LEU A 107 3.31 -14.25 4.39
N PRO A 108 4.62 -14.31 4.63
CA PRO A 108 5.21 -15.32 5.50
C PRO A 108 4.91 -15.09 6.98
N SER A 109 4.55 -13.87 7.37
CA SER A 109 4.15 -13.50 8.73
C SER A 109 2.73 -13.95 9.12
N GLY A 110 1.87 -14.31 8.15
CA GLY A 110 0.44 -14.57 8.38
C GLY A 110 -0.39 -13.32 8.72
N TYR A 111 0.21 -12.13 8.63
CA TYR A 111 -0.46 -10.85 8.75
C TYR A 111 0.32 -9.75 8.05
N GLN A 112 -0.40 -8.82 7.43
CA GLN A 112 0.16 -7.63 6.80
C GLN A 112 0.20 -6.50 7.84
N ARG A 113 1.36 -5.87 7.98
CA ARG A 113 1.55 -4.65 8.76
C ARG A 113 1.05 -3.47 7.95
N THR A 114 -0.03 -2.87 8.42
CA THR A 114 -0.70 -1.71 7.80
C THR A 114 -0.94 -0.65 8.86
N SER A 115 -0.91 0.62 8.51
CA SER A 115 -1.14 1.70 9.47
C SER A 115 -2.62 2.04 9.65
N GLU A 116 -2.96 2.73 10.72
CA GLU A 116 -4.14 3.58 10.73
C GLU A 116 -3.99 4.72 9.70
N PRO A 117 -5.10 5.30 9.20
CA PRO A 117 -5.05 6.42 8.28
C PRO A 117 -4.08 7.51 8.72
N LEU A 118 -3.12 7.85 7.85
CA LEU A 118 -2.22 8.98 8.06
C LEU A 118 -2.90 10.28 7.63
N GLY A 119 -3.69 10.21 6.56
CA GLY A 119 -4.52 11.30 6.06
C GLY A 119 -5.95 10.83 5.85
N VAL A 120 -6.91 11.69 6.15
CA VAL A 120 -8.36 11.46 5.92
C VAL A 120 -9.00 12.70 5.31
N ASP A 121 -10.21 12.54 4.76
CA ASP A 121 -11.06 13.65 4.29
C ASP A 121 -10.37 14.56 3.26
N GLY A 122 -9.61 13.96 2.33
CA GLY A 122 -8.94 14.69 1.28
C GLY A 122 -9.82 14.97 0.07
N ASN A 123 -9.27 15.73 -0.87
CA ASN A 123 -9.93 16.07 -2.12
C ASN A 123 -8.92 16.26 -3.25
N LEU A 124 -9.16 15.58 -4.36
CA LEU A 124 -8.44 15.76 -5.61
C LEU A 124 -9.43 16.02 -6.74
N ASN A 125 -9.48 17.25 -7.26
CA ASN A 125 -10.34 17.61 -8.40
C ASN A 125 -11.82 17.21 -8.21
N ASN A 126 -12.40 17.52 -7.05
CA ASN A 126 -13.78 17.15 -6.67
C ASN A 126 -14.01 15.64 -6.47
N ILE A 127 -12.96 14.82 -6.47
CA ILE A 127 -13.01 13.42 -6.07
C ILE A 127 -12.59 13.35 -4.60
N GLY A 128 -13.49 12.85 -3.75
CA GLY A 128 -13.20 12.68 -2.33
C GLY A 128 -12.14 11.60 -2.12
N ILE A 129 -11.17 11.88 -1.25
CA ILE A 129 -10.16 10.94 -0.79
C ILE A 129 -10.56 10.53 0.61
N TRP A 130 -11.02 9.29 0.78
CA TRP A 130 -11.49 8.78 2.05
C TRP A 130 -10.34 8.68 3.06
N GLU A 131 -9.27 8.00 2.67
CA GLU A 131 -8.08 7.85 3.49
C GLU A 131 -6.82 7.62 2.68
N VAL A 132 -5.68 7.86 3.33
CA VAL A 132 -4.33 7.57 2.86
C VAL A 132 -3.59 6.91 4.02
N HIS A 133 -3.12 5.68 3.81
CA HIS A 133 -2.29 4.97 4.80
C HIS A 133 -1.11 4.26 4.16
N ILE A 134 -0.14 3.85 4.99
CA ILE A 134 1.04 3.09 4.58
C ILE A 134 0.93 1.62 5.00
N GLU A 135 1.34 0.72 4.12
CA GLU A 135 1.43 -0.71 4.38
C GLU A 135 2.61 -1.38 3.68
N GLU A 136 2.99 -2.56 4.18
CA GLU A 136 3.95 -3.43 3.51
C GLU A 136 3.33 -4.16 2.32
N ASP A 137 4.13 -4.47 1.31
CA ASP A 137 3.72 -5.26 0.14
C ASP A 137 4.02 -6.74 0.42
N PRO A 138 3.11 -7.69 0.11
CA PRO A 138 3.45 -9.12 0.10
C PRO A 138 4.50 -9.47 -0.96
N GLY A 139 5.07 -10.67 -0.85
CA GLY A 139 5.94 -11.24 -1.88
C GLY A 139 5.21 -11.43 -3.22
N LYS A 140 5.94 -11.81 -4.25
CA LYS A 140 5.39 -12.17 -5.57
C LYS A 140 5.15 -13.67 -5.63
N TYR A 141 3.90 -14.08 -5.81
CA TYR A 141 3.55 -15.47 -6.08
C TYR A 141 3.48 -15.75 -7.58
N ASP A 142 4.26 -16.72 -8.04
CA ASP A 142 4.21 -17.25 -9.40
C ASP A 142 3.28 -18.47 -9.45
N LEU A 143 2.10 -18.29 -10.06
CA LEU A 143 1.08 -19.34 -10.20
C LEU A 143 1.51 -20.51 -11.08
N ASN A 144 2.33 -20.25 -12.11
CA ASN A 144 2.72 -21.28 -13.08
C ASN A 144 3.71 -22.25 -12.46
N TYR A 145 4.68 -21.72 -11.73
CA TYR A 145 5.74 -22.51 -11.10
C TYR A 145 5.49 -22.82 -9.62
N LYS A 146 4.41 -22.28 -9.04
CA LYS A 146 4.05 -22.40 -7.61
C LYS A 146 5.21 -21.99 -6.70
N ARG A 147 5.86 -20.88 -7.04
CA ARG A 147 7.03 -20.35 -6.31
C ARG A 147 6.71 -18.98 -5.75
N VAL A 148 7.36 -18.65 -4.64
CA VAL A 148 7.25 -17.34 -4.00
C VAL A 148 8.60 -16.65 -4.05
N ASP A 149 8.59 -15.39 -4.46
CA ASP A 149 9.73 -14.49 -4.38
C ASP A 149 9.43 -13.36 -3.38
N TYR A 150 10.15 -13.34 -2.27
CA TYR A 150 10.03 -12.35 -1.19
C TYR A 150 10.93 -11.12 -1.41
N ASN A 151 11.49 -10.93 -2.61
CA ASN A 151 12.22 -9.70 -2.96
C ASN A 151 11.35 -8.44 -2.88
N ARG A 152 10.07 -8.54 -3.26
CA ARG A 152 9.08 -7.47 -3.08
C ARG A 152 8.82 -7.21 -1.60
#